data_AF-A0A6P0TTH2-F1
#
_entry.id   AF-A0A6P0TTH2-F1
#
_cell.length_a   1.000
_cell.length_b   1.000
_cell.length_c   1.000
_cell.angle_alpha   90.00
_cell.angle_beta   90.00
_cell.angle_gamma   90.00
#
_symmetry.space_group_name_H-M   'P 1'
#
loop_
_entity.id
_entity.type
_entity.pdbx_description
1 polymer ?
#
loop_
_entity_poly.entity_id
_entity_poly.type
_entity_poly.pdbx_seq_one_letter_code
_entity_poly.pdbx_strand_id
1 'polypeptide(L)' 'MAKCSLVIRCYYEEQHIGRLLSGIIQQTLPNQEIIVVDSGSTDTGWWGCCGEC' A
#
# COMPACT_ATOMS: atom_id res chain seq x y z
N MET A 1 14.77 -5.19 -18.87
CA MET A 1 14.61 -5.39 -17.41
C MET A 1 13.18 -5.83 -17.16
N ALA A 2 12.96 -6.86 -16.33
CA ALA A 2 11.61 -7.35 -16.04
C ALA A 2 10.85 -6.35 -15.16
N LYS A 3 9.60 -6.04 -15.51
CA LYS A 3 8.68 -5.30 -14.63
C LYS A 3 8.00 -6.29 -13.69
N CYS A 4 7.84 -5.91 -12.43
CA CYS A 4 7.16 -6.71 -11.41
C CYS A 4 6.04 -5.87 -10.81
N SER A 5 4.83 -6.43 -10.76
CA SER A 5 3.69 -5.81 -10.09
C SER A 5 3.39 -6.56 -8.80
N LEU A 6 3.35 -5.84 -7.69
CA LEU A 6 3.10 -6.35 -6.36
C LEU A 6 1.67 -5.95 -5.94
N VAL A 7 0.78 -6.93 -5.88
CA VAL A 7 -0.62 -6.74 -5.47
C VAL A 7 -0.75 -7.10 -4.00
N ILE A 8 -1.11 -6.12 -3.17
CA ILE A 8 -1.25 -6.29 -1.72
C ILE A 8 -2.73 -6.10 -1.37
N ARG A 9 -3.36 -7.16 -0.86
CA ARG A 9 -4.74 -7.07 -0.35
C ARG A 9 -4.72 -6.75 1.13
N CYS A 10 -5.35 -5.64 1.52
CA CYS A 10 -5.41 -5.18 2.90
C CYS A 10 -6.87 -5.12 3.39
N TYR A 11 -7.04 -5.27 4.69
CA TYR A 11 -8.31 -5.06 5.40
C TYR A 11 -7.97 -4.66 6.84
N TYR A 12 -8.13 -3.37 7.17
CA TYR A 12 -7.77 -2.79 8.49
C TYR A 12 -6.29 -2.97 8.92
N GLU A 13 -5.35 -2.92 7.98
CA GLU A 13 -3.91 -3.13 8.25
C GLU A 13 -3.11 -1.81 8.40
N GLU A 14 -3.77 -0.72 8.77
CA GLU A 14 -3.19 0.64 8.84
C GLU A 14 -1.92 0.73 9.71
N GLN A 15 -1.84 -0.07 10.77
CA GLN A 15 -0.69 -0.09 11.69
C GLN A 15 0.49 -0.91 11.15
N HIS A 16 0.27 -1.80 10.17
CA HIS A 16 1.29 -2.74 9.68
C HIS A 16 1.71 -2.46 8.23
N ILE A 17 0.85 -1.83 7.44
CA ILE A 17 1.10 -1.51 6.03
C ILE A 17 2.32 -0.60 5.85
N GLY A 18 2.56 0.35 6.77
CA GLY A 18 3.72 1.24 6.72
C GLY A 18 5.06 0.49 6.81
N ARG A 19 5.15 -0.52 7.67
CA ARG A 19 6.36 -1.35 7.82
C ARG A 19 6.58 -2.23 6.58
N LEU A 20 5.50 -2.79 6.04
CA LEU A 20 5.54 -3.61 4.82
C LEU A 20 6.04 -2.79 3.62
N LEU A 21 5.44 -1.62 3.37
CA LEU A 21 5.85 -0.72 2.28
C LEU A 21 7.29 -0.25 2.44
N SER A 22 7.72 0.07 3.66
CA SER A 22 9.12 0.44 3.94
C SER A 22 10.10 -0.68 3.57
N GLY A 23 9.74 -1.94 3.83
CA GLY A 23 10.55 -3.09 3.44
C GLY A 23 10.62 -3.30 1.92
N ILE A 24 9.50 -3.09 1.22
CA ILE A 24 9.42 -3.21 -0.26
C ILE A 24 10.28 -2.15 -0.95
N ILE A 25 10.25 -0.91 -0.45
CA ILE A 25 11.03 0.21 -0.98
C ILE A 25 12.55 -0.05 -0.87
N GLN A 26 12.99 -0.77 0.15
CA GLN A 26 14.41 -1.07 0.39
C GLN A 26 14.93 -2.25 -0.45
N GLN A 27 14.09 -2.91 -1.26
CA GLN A 27 14.53 -4.03 -2.08
C GLN A 27 15.40 -3.59 -3.26
N THR A 28 16.32 -4.48 -3.66
CA THR A 28 17.25 -4.25 -4.77
C THR A 28 16.61 -4.38 -6.16
N LEU A 29 15.33 -4.75 -6.24
CA LEU A 29 14.60 -4.92 -7.49
C LEU A 29 14.10 -3.56 -8.01
N PRO A 30 14.58 -3.08 -9.17
CA PRO A 30 14.11 -1.83 -9.75
C PRO A 30 12.78 -2.01 -10.51
N ASN A 31 12.00 -0.93 -10.64
CA ASN A 31 10.74 -0.86 -11.40
C ASN A 31 9.59 -1.72 -10.85
N GLN A 32 9.32 -1.56 -9.56
CA GLN A 32 8.23 -2.22 -8.85
C GLN A 32 6.95 -1.35 -8.97
N GLU A 33 5.86 -1.93 -9.44
CA GLU A 33 4.53 -1.32 -9.36
C GLU A 33 3.81 -1.89 -8.14
N ILE A 34 3.33 -1.04 -7.24
CA ILE A 34 2.65 -1.47 -6.00
C ILE A 34 1.17 -1.11 -6.11
N ILE A 35 0.31 -2.12 -6.07
CA ILE A 35 -1.15 -1.96 -6.12
C ILE A 35 -1.70 -2.44 -4.78
N VAL A 36 -2.26 -1.52 -3.99
CA VAL A 36 -2.92 -1.83 -2.72
C VAL A 36 -4.42 -1.90 -2.95
N VAL A 37 -5.01 -3.06 -2.66
CA VAL A 37 -6.45 -3.31 -2.77
C VAL A 37 -7.03 -3.42 -1.37
N ASP A 38 -7.69 -2.37 -0.90
CA ASP A 38 -8.43 -2.41 0.36
C ASP A 38 -9.83 -3.01 0.15
N SER A 39 -10.20 -3.95 1.02
CA SER A 39 -11.46 -4.70 0.93
C SER A 39 -12.57 -4.12 1.83
N GLY A 40 -12.45 -2.86 2.26
CA GLY A 40 -13.50 -2.15 2.99
C GLY A 40 -13.20 -1.94 4.48
N SER A 41 -12.07 -1.31 4.82
CA SER A 41 -11.87 -0.80 6.19
C SER A 41 -12.96 0.23 6.52
N THR A 42 -13.78 -0.02 7.55
CA THR A 42 -14.89 0.85 8.01
C THR A 42 -14.55 1.75 9.19
N ASP A 43 -13.31 1.76 9.67
CA ASP A 43 -12.87 2.80 10.61
C ASP A 43 -12.26 3.96 9.80
N THR A 44 -12.51 5.18 10.25
CA THR A 44 -12.18 6.45 9.60
C THR A 44 -10.68 6.59 9.28
N GLY A 45 -10.20 5.97 8.21
CA GLY A 45 -8.77 5.94 7.85
C GLY A 45 -8.43 6.18 6.37
N TRP A 46 -9.43 6.30 5.49
CA TRP A 46 -9.21 6.72 4.09
C TRP A 46 -9.42 8.22 3.85
N TRP A 47 -9.99 8.95 4.81
CA TRP A 47 -10.32 10.38 4.67
C TRP A 47 -9.16 11.36 4.83
N GLY A 48 -7.92 10.88 4.99
CA GLY A 48 -6.74 11.74 4.89
C GLY A 48 -6.36 12.16 3.47
N CYS A 49 -6.94 11.55 2.41
CA CYS A 49 -6.52 11.78 1.02
C CYS A 49 -7.54 12.47 0.09
N CYS A 50 -8.79 12.70 0.49
CA CYS A 50 -9.79 13.35 -0.39
C CYS A 50 -10.76 14.33 0.30
N GLY A 51 -10.44 14.81 1.51
CA GLY A 51 -11.43 15.46 2.38
C GLY A 51 -11.18 16.90 2.79
N GLU A 52 -10.08 17.54 2.37
CA GLU A 52 -9.94 18.99 2.46
C GLU A 52 -9.49 19.51 1.09
N CYS A 53 -10.02 20.68 0.76
CA CYS A 53 -9.57 21.63 -0.25
C CYS A 53 -8.20 21.38 -0.90
#